data_AF-A0A937CWM9-F1
#
_entry.id   AF-A0A937CWM9-F1
#
_cell.length_a   1.000
_cell.length_b   1.000
_cell.length_c   1.000
_cell.angle_alpha   90.00
_cell.angle_beta   90.00
_cell.angle_gamma   90.00
#
_symmetry.space_group_name_H-M   'P 1'
#
loop_
_entity.id
_entity.type
_entity.pdbx_description
1 polymer ?
#
loop_
_entity_poly.entity_id
_entity_poly.type
_entity_poly.pdbx_seq_one_letter_code
_entity_poly.pdbx_strand_id
1 'polypeptide(L)'
;MALASLQPAAAQGFFERLFGPPPGPQQGAPPAQTRPQPQYRPQPQYRPPPQQQQPRRPQQQPQSQRPAPQPQQPEQQQAEPAPQAEPPPAPYEKELLRLAEIMGSLAMLRPLCNAPDAPEWSRRMQVLLDAEGTTPGRRERLAGAYNKGYQAYALTYRVCTPSAQEASVRFVGEGEQLARNITGRYGG
;
A
#
# COMPACT_ATOMS: atom_id res chain seq x y z
N MET A 1 -39.26 -15.42 -17.06
CA MET A 1 -37.94 -14.79 -17.26
C MET A 1 -37.48 -14.25 -15.91
N ALA A 2 -36.65 -15.01 -15.20
CA ALA A 2 -36.09 -14.58 -13.93
C ALA A 2 -34.79 -13.81 -14.22
N LEU A 3 -34.78 -12.50 -13.99
CA LEU A 3 -33.57 -11.71 -14.00
C LEU A 3 -32.82 -12.04 -12.71
N ALA A 4 -31.80 -12.87 -12.82
CA ALA A 4 -30.86 -13.16 -11.73
C ALA A 4 -30.07 -11.87 -11.44
N SER A 5 -30.41 -11.23 -10.33
CA SER A 5 -29.61 -10.16 -9.74
C SER A 5 -28.21 -10.72 -9.43
N LEU A 6 -27.20 -10.33 -10.21
CA LEU A 6 -25.81 -10.52 -9.82
C LEU A 6 -25.55 -9.61 -8.61
N GLN A 7 -25.81 -10.13 -7.42
CA GLN A 7 -25.36 -9.51 -6.18
C GLN A 7 -23.84 -9.71 -6.07
N PRO A 8 -23.05 -8.65 -5.86
CA PRO A 8 -21.65 -8.80 -5.50
C PRO A 8 -21.60 -9.35 -4.07
N ALA A 9 -21.51 -10.67 -3.94
CA ALA A 9 -21.42 -11.39 -2.67
C ALA A 9 -20.13 -11.10 -1.86
N ALA A 10 -19.33 -10.10 -2.25
CA ALA A 10 -18.06 -9.74 -1.62
C ALA A 10 -18.19 -8.73 -0.47
N ALA A 11 -19.33 -8.06 -0.30
CA ALA A 11 -19.51 -7.03 0.72
C ALA A 11 -19.84 -7.57 2.13
N GLN A 12 -20.35 -8.81 2.23
CA GLN A 12 -20.76 -9.41 3.51
C GLN A 12 -19.52 -9.79 4.34
N GLY A 13 -19.22 -9.02 5.38
CA GLY A 13 -18.04 -9.21 6.24
C GLY A 13 -16.78 -8.48 5.77
N PHE A 14 -16.85 -7.72 4.67
CA PHE A 14 -15.75 -6.88 4.18
C PHE A 14 -15.35 -5.83 5.22
N PHE A 15 -16.30 -5.02 5.67
CA PHE A 15 -16.05 -3.94 6.63
C PHE A 15 -15.70 -4.45 8.03
N GLU A 16 -16.24 -5.59 8.45
CA GLU A 16 -15.92 -6.20 9.73
C GLU A 16 -14.47 -6.71 9.76
N ARG A 17 -13.94 -7.17 8.62
CA ARG A 17 -12.52 -7.49 8.45
C ARG A 17 -11.63 -6.26 8.30
N LEU A 18 -12.18 -5.16 7.77
CA LEU A 18 -11.42 -3.93 7.54
C LEU A 18 -11.33 -3.02 8.76
N PHE A 19 -12.29 -3.09 9.69
CA PHE A 19 -12.34 -2.23 10.87
C PHE A 19 -12.44 -2.99 12.19
N GLY A 20 -12.78 -4.28 12.17
CA GLY A 20 -13.05 -5.08 13.37
C GLY A 20 -14.42 -4.74 13.97
N PRO A 21 -14.96 -5.60 14.86
CA PRO A 21 -16.09 -5.21 15.70
C PRO A 21 -15.69 -3.99 16.57
N PRO A 22 -16.63 -3.10 16.92
CA PRO A 22 -16.35 -1.96 17.79
C PRO A 22 -15.75 -2.45 19.12
N PRO A 23 -14.78 -1.72 19.71
CA PRO A 23 -14.20 -2.13 20.99
C PRO A 23 -15.29 -2.15 22.06
N GLY A 24 -15.54 -3.32 22.65
CA GLY A 24 -16.35 -3.43 23.84
C GLY A 24 -15.68 -2.74 25.04
N PRO A 25 -16.42 -2.46 26.13
CA PRO A 25 -15.85 -1.88 27.34
C PRO A 25 -14.71 -2.77 27.87
N GLN A 26 -13.48 -2.27 27.80
CA GLN A 26 -12.29 -2.99 28.21
C GLN A 26 -12.34 -3.32 29.71
N GLN A 27 -12.50 -4.59 30.04
CA GLN A 27 -12.27 -5.08 31.39
C GLN A 27 -10.76 -5.26 31.59
N GLY A 28 -10.19 -4.40 32.43
CA GLY A 28 -8.90 -4.52 33.13
C GLY A 28 -7.79 -5.34 32.47
N ALA A 29 -6.91 -4.68 31.71
CA ALA A 29 -5.63 -5.25 31.33
C ALA A 29 -4.73 -5.45 32.58
N PRO A 30 -4.04 -6.61 32.73
CA PRO A 30 -3.07 -6.81 33.80
C PRO A 30 -1.81 -5.96 33.57
N PRO A 31 -1.05 -5.63 34.64
CA PRO A 31 0.15 -4.80 34.53
C PRO A 31 1.22 -5.47 33.66
N ALA A 32 1.85 -4.67 32.81
CA ALA A 32 2.91 -5.10 31.90
C ALA A 32 4.11 -5.65 32.70
N GLN A 33 4.44 -6.92 32.47
CA GLN A 33 5.71 -7.48 32.92
C GLN A 33 6.84 -6.95 32.03
N THR A 34 7.78 -6.25 32.65
CA THR A 34 8.94 -5.62 32.02
C THR A 34 9.81 -6.69 31.35
N ARG A 35 9.76 -6.79 30.02
CA ARG A 35 10.73 -7.60 29.26
C ARG A 35 12.10 -6.91 29.33
N PRO A 36 13.19 -7.63 29.70
CA PRO A 36 14.53 -7.06 29.66
C PRO A 36 14.92 -6.75 28.21
N GLN A 37 15.47 -5.54 28.00
CA GLN A 37 15.95 -5.06 26.70
C GLN A 37 17.15 -5.92 26.24
N PRO A 38 17.20 -6.35 24.96
CA PRO A 38 18.38 -7.02 24.43
C PRO A 38 19.56 -6.04 24.36
N GLN A 39 20.69 -6.44 24.94
CA GLN A 39 21.91 -5.65 25.02
C GLN A 39 22.51 -5.47 23.62
N TYR A 40 22.57 -4.21 23.18
CA TYR A 40 23.09 -3.82 21.87
C TYR A 40 24.54 -4.27 21.72
N ARG A 41 24.78 -5.24 20.83
CA ARG A 41 26.14 -5.66 20.44
C ARG A 41 26.61 -4.74 19.31
N PRO A 42 27.70 -3.98 19.47
CA PRO A 42 28.23 -3.16 18.39
C PRO A 42 28.70 -4.04 17.23
N GLN A 43 28.25 -3.72 16.01
CA GLN A 43 28.68 -4.42 14.81
C GLN A 43 30.11 -4.02 14.43
N PRO A 44 30.95 -4.96 13.97
CA PRO A 44 32.29 -4.62 13.48
C PRO A 44 32.20 -3.77 12.22
N GLN A 45 32.98 -2.71 12.16
CA GLN A 45 33.05 -1.81 11.01
C GLN A 45 33.66 -2.57 9.83
N TYR A 46 32.86 -2.82 8.79
CA TYR A 46 33.32 -3.49 7.58
C TYR A 46 34.30 -2.55 6.84
N ARG A 47 35.58 -2.93 6.80
CA ARG A 47 36.58 -2.26 5.97
C ARG A 47 36.56 -2.89 4.57
N PRO A 48 36.18 -2.16 3.51
CA PRO A 48 36.21 -2.72 2.17
C PRO A 48 37.66 -3.03 1.75
N PRO A 49 37.90 -4.12 1.00
CA PRO A 49 39.23 -4.44 0.51
C PRO A 49 39.69 -3.38 -0.52
N PRO A 50 41.00 -3.12 -0.63
CA PRO A 50 41.52 -2.21 -1.65
C PRO A 50 41.22 -2.77 -3.05
N GLN A 51 40.53 -1.98 -3.88
CA GLN A 51 40.38 -2.31 -5.30
C GLN A 51 41.76 -2.24 -5.96
N GLN A 52 42.27 -3.39 -6.37
CA GLN A 52 43.39 -3.45 -7.31
C GLN A 52 42.93 -2.77 -8.61
N GLN A 53 43.57 -1.67 -8.96
CA GLN A 53 43.36 -0.98 -10.24
C GLN A 53 43.85 -1.90 -11.35
N GLN A 54 42.93 -2.56 -12.05
CA GLN A 54 43.26 -3.24 -13.28
C GLN A 54 43.72 -2.21 -14.31
N PRO A 55 44.81 -2.45 -15.05
CA PRO A 55 45.23 -1.57 -16.12
C PRO A 55 44.09 -1.47 -17.14
N ARG A 56 43.66 -0.23 -17.44
CA ARG A 56 42.65 0.02 -18.46
C ARG A 56 43.16 -0.60 -19.76
N ARG A 57 42.52 -1.67 -20.23
CA ARG A 57 42.66 -2.08 -21.63
C ARG A 57 42.31 -0.85 -22.48
N PRO A 58 43.10 -0.51 -23.51
CA PRO A 58 42.66 0.47 -24.49
C PRO A 58 41.32 0.00 -25.03
N GLN A 59 40.27 0.79 -24.81
CA GLN A 59 39.01 0.59 -25.51
C GLN A 59 39.31 0.86 -26.99
N GLN A 60 39.66 -0.19 -27.73
CA GLN A 60 39.34 -0.20 -29.15
C GLN A 60 37.83 -0.22 -29.21
N GLN A 61 37.26 0.97 -29.34
CA GLN A 61 35.87 1.17 -29.66
C GLN A 61 35.64 0.41 -30.98
N PRO A 62 34.84 -0.67 -31.01
CA PRO A 62 34.31 -1.10 -32.28
C PRO A 62 33.52 0.11 -32.75
N GLN A 63 33.91 0.71 -33.87
CA GLN A 63 33.00 1.57 -34.61
C GLN A 63 31.83 0.67 -35.00
N SER A 64 30.85 0.56 -34.10
CA SER A 64 29.50 0.15 -34.44
C SER A 64 29.03 1.20 -35.42
N GLN A 65 29.21 0.89 -36.70
CA GLN A 65 28.45 1.45 -37.78
C GLN A 65 27.02 1.53 -37.27
N ARG A 66 26.50 2.76 -37.11
CA ARG A 66 25.07 2.96 -36.85
C ARG A 66 24.39 2.16 -37.96
N PRO A 67 23.58 1.14 -37.67
CA PRO A 67 22.73 0.58 -38.70
C PRO A 67 21.93 1.75 -39.26
N ALA A 68 21.90 1.88 -40.59
CA ALA A 68 20.86 2.64 -41.24
C ALA A 68 19.51 2.21 -40.64
N PRO A 69 18.49 3.09 -40.56
CA PRO A 69 17.16 2.68 -40.15
C PRO A 69 16.72 1.54 -41.08
N GLN A 70 16.80 0.32 -40.57
CA GLN A 70 16.12 -0.81 -41.17
C GLN A 70 14.63 -0.44 -41.10
N PRO A 71 13.85 -0.65 -42.17
CA PRO A 71 12.40 -0.65 -42.04
C PRO A 71 12.10 -1.64 -40.92
N GLN A 72 11.67 -1.13 -39.77
CA GLN A 72 11.28 -1.95 -38.64
C GLN A 72 10.17 -2.84 -39.20
N GLN A 73 10.47 -4.12 -39.39
CA GLN A 73 9.43 -5.14 -39.40
C GLN A 73 8.61 -4.86 -38.14
N PRO A 74 7.28 -4.73 -38.23
CA PRO A 74 6.47 -4.44 -37.07
C PRO A 74 6.77 -5.53 -36.06
N GLU A 75 7.56 -5.16 -35.05
CA GLU A 75 7.64 -5.87 -33.79
C GLU A 75 6.19 -6.15 -33.48
N GLN A 76 5.82 -7.42 -33.48
CA GLN A 76 4.47 -7.81 -33.12
C GLN A 76 4.32 -7.34 -31.69
N GLN A 77 3.83 -6.12 -31.57
CA GLN A 77 3.14 -5.55 -30.46
C GLN A 77 2.07 -6.59 -30.23
N GLN A 78 2.42 -7.58 -29.39
CA GLN A 78 1.49 -8.52 -28.82
C GLN A 78 0.46 -7.59 -28.25
N ALA A 79 -0.64 -7.47 -28.99
CA ALA A 79 -1.62 -6.44 -28.77
C ALA A 79 -2.01 -6.60 -27.32
N GLU A 80 -1.58 -5.64 -26.50
CA GLU A 80 -2.11 -5.51 -25.16
C GLU A 80 -3.63 -5.50 -25.40
N PRO A 81 -4.36 -6.49 -24.87
CA PRO A 81 -5.77 -6.64 -25.20
C PRO A 81 -6.40 -5.27 -24.98
N ALA A 82 -7.03 -4.73 -26.04
CA ALA A 82 -7.61 -3.40 -26.00
C ALA A 82 -8.32 -3.22 -24.65
N PRO A 83 -8.00 -2.17 -23.86
CA PRO A 83 -8.47 -2.06 -22.49
C PRO A 83 -9.97 -2.31 -22.50
N GLN A 84 -10.36 -3.43 -21.87
CA GLN A 84 -11.76 -3.77 -21.72
C GLN A 84 -12.39 -2.55 -21.07
N ALA A 85 -13.44 -2.01 -21.69
CA ALA A 85 -14.09 -0.81 -21.22
C ALA A 85 -14.43 -1.00 -19.73
N GLU A 86 -13.69 -0.29 -18.87
CA GLU A 86 -13.83 -0.46 -17.43
C GLU A 86 -15.24 0.01 -17.07
N PRO A 87 -15.98 -0.73 -16.22
CA PRO A 87 -17.29 -0.28 -15.78
C PRO A 87 -17.19 1.13 -15.20
N PRO A 88 -18.23 1.97 -15.37
CA PRO A 88 -18.22 3.31 -14.84
C PRO A 88 -17.91 3.28 -13.34
N PRO A 89 -17.15 4.27 -12.84
CA PRO A 89 -16.68 4.28 -11.47
C PRO A 89 -17.86 4.23 -10.49
N ALA A 90 -17.69 3.46 -9.42
CA ALA A 90 -18.73 3.35 -8.41
C ALA A 90 -18.96 4.71 -7.74
N PRO A 91 -20.18 5.05 -7.31
CA PRO A 91 -20.46 6.33 -6.64
C PRO A 91 -19.56 6.60 -5.42
N TYR A 92 -19.13 5.53 -4.73
CA TYR A 92 -18.29 5.55 -3.52
C TYR A 92 -16.78 5.42 -3.80
N GLU A 93 -16.37 5.41 -5.06
CA GLU A 93 -14.99 5.11 -5.45
C GLU A 93 -14.01 6.17 -4.92
N LYS A 94 -14.43 7.43 -4.84
CA LYS A 94 -13.60 8.51 -4.28
C LYS A 94 -13.32 8.27 -2.79
N GLU A 95 -14.32 7.83 -2.03
CA GLU A 95 -14.19 7.48 -0.63
C GLU A 95 -13.28 6.27 -0.44
N LEU A 96 -13.33 5.27 -1.32
CA LEU A 96 -12.40 4.13 -1.27
C LEU A 96 -10.96 4.51 -1.59
N LEU A 97 -10.73 5.38 -2.57
CA LEU A 97 -9.39 5.89 -2.86
C LEU A 97 -8.84 6.69 -1.69
N ARG A 98 -9.67 7.53 -1.05
CA ARG A 98 -9.27 8.24 0.15
C ARG A 98 -8.95 7.28 1.31
N LEU A 99 -9.77 6.26 1.49
CA LEU A 99 -9.55 5.24 2.51
C LEU A 99 -8.24 4.47 2.27
N ALA A 100 -7.95 4.08 1.03
CA ALA A 100 -6.70 3.44 0.65
C ALA A 100 -5.48 4.33 0.98
N GLU A 101 -5.55 5.63 0.66
CA GLU A 101 -4.49 6.60 0.99
C GLU A 101 -4.27 6.72 2.51
N ILE A 102 -5.34 6.74 3.30
CA ILE A 102 -5.27 6.76 4.77
C ILE A 102 -4.60 5.50 5.29
N MET A 103 -4.97 4.32 4.78
CA MET A 103 -4.33 3.05 5.17
C MET A 103 -2.84 3.05 4.87
N GLY A 104 -2.41 3.61 3.72
CA GLY A 104 -0.99 3.76 3.39
C GLY A 104 -0.25 4.70 4.34
N SER A 105 -0.87 5.82 4.70
CA SER A 105 -0.33 6.76 5.68
C SER A 105 -0.16 6.11 7.06
N LEU A 106 -1.14 5.31 7.49
CA LEU A 106 -1.11 4.59 8.76
C LEU A 106 -0.07 3.46 8.76
N ALA A 107 0.03 2.71 7.67
CA ALA A 107 1.05 1.67 7.50
C ALA A 107 2.48 2.22 7.59
N MET A 108 2.68 3.50 7.24
CA MET A 108 3.97 4.18 7.41
C MET A 108 4.18 4.68 8.84
N LEU A 109 3.20 5.42 9.38
CA LEU A 109 3.37 6.17 10.63
C LEU A 109 3.32 5.28 11.89
N ARG A 110 2.44 4.28 11.91
CA ARG A 110 2.17 3.48 13.11
C ARG A 110 3.34 2.61 13.57
N PRO A 111 4.10 1.94 12.68
CA PRO A 111 5.31 1.23 13.07
C PRO A 111 6.34 2.14 13.75
N LEU A 112 6.52 3.38 13.27
CA LEU A 112 7.48 4.32 13.87
C LEU A 112 7.14 4.62 15.33
N CYS A 113 5.85 4.68 15.65
CA CYS A 113 5.33 4.97 16.98
C CYS A 113 5.03 3.71 17.81
N ASN A 114 5.46 2.53 17.37
CA ASN A 114 5.23 1.24 18.05
C ASN A 114 3.76 0.98 18.39
N ALA A 115 2.83 1.43 17.54
CA ALA A 115 1.42 1.19 17.77
C ALA A 115 1.08 -0.30 17.56
N PRO A 116 0.29 -0.93 18.45
CA PRO A 116 0.09 -2.38 18.45
C PRO A 116 -0.64 -2.92 17.21
N ASP A 117 -1.45 -2.08 16.58
CA ASP A 117 -2.23 -2.36 15.37
C ASP A 117 -1.47 -1.98 14.07
N ALA A 118 -0.21 -1.56 14.16
CA ALA A 118 0.62 -1.26 12.99
C ALA A 118 0.56 -2.32 11.85
N PRO A 119 0.67 -3.64 12.11
CA PRO A 119 0.61 -4.64 11.04
C PRO A 119 -0.78 -4.77 10.38
N GLU A 120 -1.85 -4.31 11.02
CA GLU A 120 -3.21 -4.47 10.51
C GLU A 120 -3.49 -3.57 9.31
N TRP A 121 -2.83 -2.42 9.17
CA TRP A 121 -3.15 -1.47 8.09
C TRP A 121 -2.81 -1.98 6.70
N SER A 122 -1.67 -2.65 6.54
CA SER A 122 -1.32 -3.34 5.28
C SER A 122 -2.28 -4.49 4.98
N ARG A 123 -2.71 -5.23 6.02
CA ARG A 123 -3.68 -6.32 5.88
C ARG A 123 -5.05 -5.82 5.45
N ARG A 124 -5.53 -4.72 6.04
CA ARG A 124 -6.78 -4.06 5.68
C ARG A 124 -6.75 -3.56 4.23
N MET A 125 -5.59 -3.08 3.76
CA MET A 125 -5.42 -2.74 2.34
C MET A 125 -5.57 -3.97 1.44
N GLN A 126 -5.00 -5.13 1.81
CA GLN A 126 -5.17 -6.37 1.04
C GLN A 126 -6.66 -6.76 0.96
N VAL A 127 -7.37 -6.68 2.07
CA VAL A 127 -8.83 -6.94 2.11
C VAL A 127 -9.59 -5.98 1.18
N LEU A 128 -9.19 -4.70 1.12
CA LEU A 128 -9.75 -3.73 0.17
C LEU A 128 -9.49 -4.11 -1.29
N LEU A 129 -8.27 -4.52 -1.63
CA LEU A 129 -7.93 -4.94 -3.00
C LEU A 129 -8.68 -6.20 -3.43
N ASP A 130 -8.87 -7.15 -2.51
CA ASP A 130 -9.58 -8.39 -2.79
C ASP A 130 -11.08 -8.16 -3.02
N ALA A 131 -11.68 -7.22 -2.29
CA ALA A 131 -13.11 -6.90 -2.41
C ALA A 131 -13.43 -5.95 -3.58
N GLU A 132 -12.63 -4.89 -3.73
CA GLU A 132 -12.95 -3.76 -4.62
C GLU A 132 -12.03 -3.67 -5.84
N GLY A 133 -10.88 -4.35 -5.84
CA GLY A 133 -9.95 -4.41 -6.96
C GLY A 133 -10.35 -5.47 -7.99
N THR A 134 -11.61 -5.44 -8.44
CA THR A 134 -12.23 -6.43 -9.35
C THR A 134 -11.70 -6.35 -10.78
N THR A 135 -11.22 -5.20 -11.21
CA THR A 135 -10.51 -5.01 -12.49
C THR A 135 -9.05 -4.60 -12.24
N PRO A 136 -8.13 -4.86 -13.19
CA PRO A 136 -6.74 -4.41 -13.08
C PRO A 136 -6.62 -2.90 -12.83
N GLY A 137 -7.32 -2.06 -13.60
CA GLY A 137 -7.26 -0.60 -13.45
C GLY A 137 -7.82 -0.10 -12.12
N ARG A 138 -8.90 -0.70 -11.61
CA ARG A 138 -9.43 -0.37 -10.27
C ARG A 138 -8.47 -0.78 -9.15
N ARG A 139 -7.87 -1.97 -9.25
CA ARG A 139 -6.84 -2.45 -8.32
C ARG A 139 -5.62 -1.53 -8.32
N GLU A 140 -5.15 -1.11 -9.48
CA GLU A 140 -4.03 -0.19 -9.64
C GLU A 140 -4.32 1.18 -9.02
N ARG A 141 -5.53 1.73 -9.21
CA ARG A 141 -5.93 3.01 -8.61
C ARG A 141 -5.96 2.94 -7.08
N LEU A 142 -6.51 1.86 -6.51
CA LEU A 142 -6.51 1.62 -5.07
C LEU A 142 -5.08 1.47 -4.52
N ALA A 143 -4.25 0.64 -5.17
CA ALA A 143 -2.85 0.47 -4.77
C ALA A 143 -2.04 1.76 -4.91
N GLY A 144 -2.29 2.54 -5.96
CA GLY A 144 -1.69 3.85 -6.19
C GLY A 144 -2.03 4.85 -5.10
N ALA A 145 -3.29 4.90 -4.66
CA ALA A 145 -3.72 5.74 -3.55
C ALA A 145 -3.03 5.34 -2.23
N TYR A 146 -2.96 4.04 -1.93
CA TYR A 146 -2.20 3.52 -0.78
C TYR A 146 -0.72 3.94 -0.83
N ASN A 147 -0.06 3.73 -1.97
CA ASN A 147 1.34 4.09 -2.17
C ASN A 147 1.56 5.60 -1.99
N LYS A 148 0.64 6.44 -2.50
CA LYS A 148 0.68 7.89 -2.31
C LYS A 148 0.68 8.26 -0.82
N GLY A 149 -0.22 7.68 -0.02
CA GLY A 149 -0.28 7.94 1.41
C GLY A 149 0.97 7.48 2.16
N TYR A 150 1.49 6.30 1.81
CA TYR A 150 2.73 5.80 2.41
C TYR A 150 3.92 6.71 2.10
N GLN A 151 4.10 7.09 0.83
CA GLN A 151 5.23 7.90 0.38
C GLN A 151 5.18 9.33 0.93
N ALA A 152 3.97 9.89 1.15
CA ALA A 152 3.80 11.22 1.73
C ALA A 152 4.49 11.39 3.09
N TYR A 153 4.63 10.29 3.86
CA TYR A 153 5.25 10.31 5.18
C TYR A 153 6.62 9.63 5.22
N ALA A 154 6.89 8.68 4.31
CA ALA A 154 8.14 7.94 4.27
C ALA A 154 9.39 8.80 4.01
N LEU A 155 9.22 9.95 3.35
CA LEU A 155 10.32 10.89 3.09
C LEU A 155 10.62 11.79 4.29
N THR A 156 9.61 12.12 5.10
CA THR A 156 9.71 13.12 6.17
C THR A 156 9.98 12.50 7.54
N TYR A 157 9.44 11.32 7.83
CA TYR A 157 9.57 10.67 9.13
C TYR A 157 10.46 9.44 9.07
N ARG A 158 11.39 9.33 10.04
CA ARG A 158 12.24 8.15 10.27
C ARG A 158 12.17 7.62 11.70
N VAL A 159 11.62 8.44 12.60
CA VAL A 159 11.38 8.15 14.02
C VAL A 159 10.00 8.72 14.37
N CYS A 160 9.37 8.22 15.42
CA CYS A 160 8.13 8.82 15.90
C CYS A 160 8.41 10.24 16.44
N THR A 161 7.68 11.22 15.93
CA THR A 161 7.63 12.59 16.43
C THR A 161 6.23 12.90 16.93
N PRO A 162 6.03 13.95 17.75
CA PRO A 162 4.69 14.38 18.16
C PRO A 162 3.76 14.62 16.96
N SER A 163 4.26 15.26 15.89
CA SER A 163 3.50 15.51 14.67
C SER A 163 3.11 14.22 13.92
N ALA A 164 3.99 13.20 13.92
CA ALA A 164 3.69 11.90 13.32
C ALA A 164 2.61 11.15 14.12
N GLN A 165 2.68 11.22 15.45
CA GLN A 165 1.67 10.64 16.34
C GLN A 165 0.30 11.31 16.15
N GLU A 166 0.25 12.64 16.14
CA GLU A 166 -0.98 13.40 15.88
C GLU A 166 -1.57 13.11 14.50
N ALA A 167 -0.74 13.03 13.47
CA ALA A 167 -1.19 12.64 12.13
C ALA A 167 -1.80 11.23 12.14
N SER A 168 -1.13 10.27 12.81
CA SER A 168 -1.63 8.90 12.92
C SER A 168 -3.00 8.84 13.59
N VAL A 169 -3.20 9.54 14.72
CA VAL A 169 -4.49 9.56 15.43
C VAL A 169 -5.60 10.15 14.57
N ARG A 170 -5.33 11.26 13.86
CA ARG A 170 -6.30 11.87 12.95
C ARG A 170 -6.71 10.94 11.83
N PHE A 171 -5.76 10.22 11.24
CA PHE A 171 -6.03 9.29 10.16
C PHE A 171 -6.86 8.07 10.59
N VAL A 172 -6.68 7.58 11.81
CA VAL A 172 -7.57 6.53 12.35
C VAL A 172 -9.01 7.04 12.38
N GLY A 173 -9.25 8.23 12.96
CA GLY A 173 -10.60 8.81 13.04
C GLY A 173 -11.23 9.07 11.68
N GLU A 174 -10.46 9.61 10.72
CA GLU A 174 -10.92 9.84 9.36
C GLU A 174 -11.25 8.53 8.62
N GLY A 175 -10.36 7.52 8.72
CA GLY A 175 -10.55 6.22 8.10
C GLY A 175 -11.81 5.51 8.62
N GLU A 176 -12.04 5.54 9.93
CA GLU A 176 -13.28 5.03 10.53
C GLU A 176 -14.54 5.77 10.06
N GLN A 177 -14.47 7.10 9.94
CA GLN A 177 -15.60 7.89 9.46
C GLN A 177 -15.95 7.55 8.01
N LEU A 178 -14.94 7.42 7.15
CA LEU A 178 -15.12 6.99 5.75
C LEU A 178 -15.74 5.61 5.68
N ALA A 179 -15.24 4.66 6.46
CA ALA A 179 -15.78 3.31 6.53
C ALA A 179 -17.27 3.27 6.86
N ARG A 180 -17.65 3.98 7.93
CA ARG A 180 -19.04 4.09 8.38
C ARG A 180 -19.91 4.77 7.33
N ASN A 181 -19.40 5.80 6.66
CA ASN A 181 -20.13 6.50 5.61
C ASN A 181 -20.39 5.58 4.40
N ILE A 182 -19.36 4.87 3.92
CA ILE A 182 -19.49 3.93 2.81
C ILE A 182 -20.49 2.83 3.17
N THR A 183 -20.35 2.22 4.35
CA THR A 183 -21.26 1.16 4.81
C THR A 183 -22.68 1.68 4.96
N GLY A 184 -22.87 2.82 5.63
CA GLY A 184 -24.19 3.37 5.89
C GLY A 184 -24.95 3.84 4.64
N ARG A 185 -24.23 4.13 3.55
CA ARG A 185 -24.85 4.56 2.28
C ARG A 185 -24.96 3.44 1.25
N TYR A 186 -24.06 2.46 1.29
CA TYR A 186 -23.90 1.47 0.20
C TYR A 186 -23.83 0.01 0.67
N GLY A 187 -23.81 -0.27 1.97
CA GLY A 187 -23.63 -1.62 2.55
C GLY A 187 -24.94 -2.36 2.81
N GLY A 188 -25.85 -2.40 1.84
CA GLY A 188 -27.19 -2.97 1.94
C GLY A 188 -27.27 -4.42 2.40
#